data_AF-A0A847Y9R6-F1
#
_entry.id   AF-A0A847Y9R6-F1
#
_cell.length_a   1.000
_cell.length_b   1.000
_cell.length_c   1.000
_cell.angle_alpha   90.00
_cell.angle_beta   90.00
_cell.angle_gamma   90.00
#
_symmetry.space_group_name_H-M   'P 1'
#
loop_
_entity.id
_entity.type
_entity.pdbx_description
1 polymer ?
#
loop_
_entity_poly.entity_id
_entity_poly.type
_entity_poly.pdbx_seq_one_letter_code
_entity_poly.pdbx_strand_id
1 'polypeptide(L)'
;MQMMMFGAQPQPKGDITVLWRKLGIDFSAEEIVWQQYNPYPKLELFQRNPEFVFINRNCGAEEPFNREQPVTAALEQVLFPFPGYLTRLNNSTMKFTPLARTGRVTGTVRFHDVFRMDFLTGRKQINEQRPRRATKMEYILAALVEGTLPELKVIAGGEQGDPAAPPAGRLEEVPDKTHPVRAALVADIDMLHQAFFLLRQQKDLPGLDVRLDFDNVTMVLNLLDLMAGEDRFIDIRNRRPKHRTLTRIEKATETARQRAAEQRQKLQDAYDQIEKEEREKLDQALKKLEADMQKQNLSTDEIVRRVAIAQQQGERRMSARMEEERQKRDRELERIETELALYVRGLQNSYKMASVLIPPLFPLALAAVIFVWRRARELEGVPPRRRASRGSS
;
A
#
# COMPACT_ATOMS: atom_id res chain seq x y z
N MET A 1 -28.50 -49.57 1.84
CA MET A 1 -27.50 -48.97 2.74
C MET A 1 -26.56 -48.12 1.90
N GLN A 2 -26.74 -46.80 1.94
CA GLN A 2 -25.95 -45.83 1.18
C GLN A 2 -24.70 -45.51 2.02
N MET A 3 -23.53 -45.95 1.58
CA MET A 3 -22.27 -45.62 2.24
C MET A 3 -22.01 -44.12 2.10
N MET A 4 -22.09 -43.41 3.23
CA MET A 4 -21.62 -42.04 3.37
C MET A 4 -20.09 -42.05 3.25
N MET A 5 -19.58 -41.49 2.15
CA MET A 5 -18.17 -41.12 2.00
C MET A 5 -17.86 -40.01 3.01
N PHE A 6 -17.42 -40.37 4.22
CA PHE A 6 -16.79 -39.43 5.13
C PHE A 6 -15.47 -38.98 4.50
N GLY A 7 -15.47 -37.77 3.94
CA GLY A 7 -14.24 -37.10 3.53
C GLY A 7 -13.30 -37.01 4.73
N ALA A 8 -12.05 -37.43 4.55
CA ALA A 8 -11.02 -37.33 5.57
C ALA A 8 -11.00 -35.89 6.11
N GLN A 9 -11.11 -35.74 7.43
CA GLN A 9 -10.94 -34.44 8.05
C GLN A 9 -9.56 -33.89 7.65
N PRO A 10 -9.47 -32.61 7.24
CA PRO A 10 -8.18 -32.01 6.91
C PRO A 10 -7.27 -32.12 8.13
N GLN A 11 -6.01 -32.52 7.91
CA GLN A 11 -5.04 -32.65 8.99
C GLN A 11 -4.94 -31.34 9.79
N PRO A 12 -4.81 -31.42 11.13
CA PRO A 12 -4.67 -30.23 11.95
C PRO A 12 -3.45 -29.43 11.50
N LYS A 13 -3.66 -28.16 11.16
CA LYS A 13 -2.58 -27.25 10.77
C LYS A 13 -1.73 -26.94 12.01
N GLY A 14 -0.41 -26.98 11.86
CA GLY A 14 0.52 -26.57 12.92
C GLY A 14 0.37 -25.09 13.26
N ASP A 15 0.63 -24.73 14.52
CA ASP A 15 0.59 -23.34 14.99
C ASP A 15 1.87 -22.58 14.61
N ILE A 16 1.79 -21.80 13.53
CA ILE A 16 2.89 -20.96 13.04
C ILE A 16 3.23 -19.81 14.00
N THR A 17 2.34 -19.43 14.92
CA THR A 17 2.58 -18.31 15.85
C THR A 17 3.73 -18.60 16.82
N VAL A 18 4.02 -19.87 17.08
CA VAL A 18 5.19 -20.30 17.86
C VAL A 18 6.48 -19.87 17.16
N LEU A 19 6.56 -20.03 15.84
CA LEU A 19 7.71 -19.60 15.05
C LEU A 19 7.88 -18.08 15.08
N TRP A 20 6.79 -17.33 14.92
CA TRP A 20 6.82 -15.86 14.96
C TRP A 20 7.33 -15.33 16.30
N ARG A 21 6.82 -15.87 17.42
CA ARG A 21 7.29 -15.50 18.75
C ARG A 21 8.78 -15.81 18.96
N LYS A 22 9.28 -16.92 18.42
CA LYS A 22 10.72 -17.26 18.49
C LYS A 22 11.59 -16.33 17.64
N LEU A 23 11.13 -15.96 16.45
CA LEU A 23 11.78 -14.93 15.63
C LEU A 23 11.60 -13.51 16.21
N GLY A 24 10.81 -13.37 17.28
CA GLY A 24 10.59 -12.11 17.97
C GLY A 24 9.79 -11.11 17.14
N ILE A 25 8.88 -11.62 16.32
CA ILE A 25 7.98 -10.85 15.47
C ILE A 25 6.54 -11.26 15.73
N ASP A 26 5.63 -10.35 15.42
CA ASP A 26 4.21 -10.61 15.34
C ASP A 26 3.76 -10.37 13.90
N PHE A 27 2.94 -11.29 13.40
CA PHE A 27 2.44 -11.30 12.02
C PHE A 27 0.92 -11.34 12.05
N SER A 28 0.29 -10.24 11.64
CA SER A 28 -1.16 -10.16 11.59
C SER A 28 -1.67 -10.83 10.32
N ALA A 29 -2.17 -12.06 10.46
CA ALA A 29 -2.75 -12.83 9.35
C ALA A 29 -4.23 -12.51 9.09
N GLU A 30 -4.91 -11.85 10.04
CA GLU A 30 -6.34 -11.54 9.97
C GLU A 30 -6.63 -10.15 9.40
N GLU A 31 -5.60 -9.32 9.26
CA GLU A 31 -5.69 -7.96 8.75
C GLU A 31 -4.88 -7.79 7.46
N ILE A 32 -5.51 -7.21 6.46
CA ILE A 32 -4.91 -6.85 5.19
C ILE A 32 -4.62 -5.36 5.19
N VAL A 33 -3.40 -5.00 4.85
CA VAL A 33 -2.97 -3.61 4.72
C VAL A 33 -3.54 -3.03 3.43
N TRP A 34 -4.02 -1.79 3.51
CA TRP A 34 -4.25 -0.94 2.36
C TRP A 34 -3.45 0.35 2.48
N GLN A 35 -3.10 0.91 1.33
CA GLN A 35 -2.39 2.17 1.23
C GLN A 35 -3.04 3.04 0.17
N GLN A 36 -3.31 4.31 0.48
CA GLN A 36 -3.88 5.25 -0.47
C GLN A 36 -2.80 5.83 -1.40
N TYR A 37 -2.19 4.96 -2.19
CA TYR A 37 -1.16 5.30 -3.17
C TYR A 37 -1.26 4.39 -4.39
N ASN A 38 -1.53 4.99 -5.56
CA ASN A 38 -1.59 4.26 -6.83
C ASN A 38 -0.74 4.98 -7.89
N PRO A 39 0.39 4.38 -8.34
CA PRO A 39 1.20 4.95 -9.41
C PRO A 39 0.56 4.82 -10.80
N TYR A 40 -0.50 4.02 -10.93
CA TYR A 40 -1.20 3.72 -12.19
C TYR A 40 -2.70 4.13 -12.14
N PRO A 41 -3.00 5.44 -12.12
CA PRO A 41 -4.38 5.93 -12.02
C PRO A 41 -5.23 5.58 -13.25
N LYS A 42 -4.64 5.23 -14.40
CA LYS A 42 -5.42 4.80 -15.58
C LYS A 42 -6.04 3.40 -15.40
N LEU A 43 -5.61 2.63 -14.40
CA LEU A 43 -6.08 1.27 -14.16
C LEU A 43 -7.09 1.28 -13.02
N GLU A 44 -8.37 1.17 -13.37
CA GLU A 44 -9.48 1.17 -12.40
C GLU A 44 -9.33 0.08 -11.32
N LEU A 45 -8.75 -1.07 -11.68
CA LEU A 45 -8.54 -2.18 -10.75
C LEU A 45 -7.79 -1.73 -9.48
N PHE A 46 -6.71 -0.95 -9.65
CA PHE A 46 -5.87 -0.47 -8.56
C PHE A 46 -6.48 0.75 -7.85
N GLN A 47 -7.34 1.52 -8.52
CA GLN A 47 -8.07 2.60 -7.87
C GLN A 47 -9.16 2.07 -6.93
N ARG A 48 -9.91 1.05 -7.37
CA ARG A 48 -10.99 0.46 -6.57
C ARG A 48 -10.47 -0.37 -5.40
N ASN A 49 -9.23 -0.86 -5.50
CA ASN A 49 -8.63 -1.78 -4.53
C ASN A 49 -7.28 -1.24 -4.00
N PRO A 50 -7.30 -0.37 -2.96
CA PRO A 50 -6.09 0.16 -2.33
C PRO A 50 -5.28 -0.89 -1.54
N GLU A 51 -5.77 -2.13 -1.45
CA GLU A 51 -5.09 -3.30 -0.90
C GLU A 51 -4.03 -3.86 -1.88
N PHE A 52 -3.99 -3.39 -3.14
CA PHE A 52 -2.82 -3.53 -3.99
C PHE A 52 -1.79 -2.49 -3.56
N VAL A 53 -0.91 -2.86 -2.64
CA VAL A 53 0.02 -1.95 -2.00
C VAL A 53 1.30 -1.81 -2.82
N PHE A 54 1.53 -0.62 -3.36
CA PHE A 54 2.74 -0.31 -4.14
C PHE A 54 3.82 0.32 -3.28
N ILE A 55 4.98 -0.32 -3.20
CA ILE A 55 6.17 0.24 -2.56
C ILE A 55 7.10 0.75 -3.65
N ASN A 56 7.37 2.05 -3.62
CA ASN A 56 8.37 2.73 -4.43
C ASN A 56 8.78 4.04 -3.72
N ARG A 57 9.71 4.79 -4.30
CA ARG A 57 10.24 6.04 -3.72
C ARG A 57 9.17 7.11 -3.43
N ASN A 58 8.02 7.03 -4.09
CA ASN A 58 6.97 8.05 -4.04
C ASN A 58 5.75 7.58 -3.22
N CYS A 59 5.85 6.42 -2.56
CA CYS A 59 4.75 5.84 -1.79
C CYS A 59 4.47 6.59 -0.47
N GLY A 60 5.33 7.55 -0.11
CA GLY A 60 5.17 8.43 1.07
C GLY A 60 5.89 7.94 2.32
N ALA A 61 6.68 6.87 2.23
CA ALA A 61 7.62 6.46 3.28
C ALA A 61 8.94 7.23 3.13
N GLU A 62 9.62 7.54 4.23
CA GLU A 62 10.95 8.16 4.23
C GLU A 62 12.00 7.22 3.60
N GLU A 63 11.95 5.95 4.00
CA GLU A 63 12.76 4.87 3.44
C GLU A 63 11.86 3.68 3.04
N PRO A 64 11.27 3.71 1.82
CA PRO A 64 10.36 2.66 1.36
C PRO A 64 11.08 1.33 1.13
N PHE A 65 12.33 1.39 0.68
CA PHE A 65 13.24 0.25 0.56
C PHE A 65 14.53 0.55 1.31
N ASN A 66 15.02 -0.43 2.06
CA ASN A 66 16.27 -0.30 2.78
C ASN A 66 17.45 -0.20 1.81
N ARG A 67 18.19 0.91 1.86
CA ARG A 67 19.30 1.18 0.92
C ARG A 67 20.62 0.57 1.34
N GLU A 68 20.76 0.21 2.60
CA GLU A 68 21.94 -0.46 3.14
C GLU A 68 21.94 -1.96 2.81
N GLN A 69 20.75 -2.52 2.55
CA GLN A 69 20.57 -3.92 2.21
C GLN A 69 20.64 -4.13 0.68
N PRO A 70 21.64 -4.88 0.16
CA PRO A 70 21.78 -5.13 -1.29
C PRO A 70 20.53 -5.74 -1.93
N VAL A 71 19.78 -6.52 -1.14
CA VAL A 71 18.52 -7.17 -1.56
C VAL A 71 17.50 -6.17 -2.08
N THR A 72 17.37 -5.03 -1.40
CA THR A 72 16.34 -4.02 -1.65
C THR A 72 16.86 -2.71 -2.22
N ALA A 73 18.17 -2.45 -2.15
CA ALA A 73 18.77 -1.17 -2.52
C ALA A 73 18.52 -0.74 -3.99
N ALA A 74 18.42 -1.71 -4.90
CA ALA A 74 18.21 -1.45 -6.32
C ALA A 74 16.77 -1.63 -6.80
N LEU A 75 15.84 -2.02 -5.91
CA LEU A 75 14.43 -2.18 -6.27
C LEU A 75 13.83 -0.80 -6.55
N GLU A 76 13.03 -0.73 -7.61
CA GLU A 76 12.35 0.51 -7.99
C GLU A 76 10.90 0.50 -7.54
N GLN A 77 10.22 -0.62 -7.81
CA GLN A 77 8.83 -0.79 -7.45
C GLN A 77 8.47 -2.25 -7.21
N VAL A 78 7.82 -2.50 -6.08
CA VAL A 78 7.27 -3.81 -5.71
C VAL A 78 5.79 -3.65 -5.41
N LEU A 79 4.97 -4.56 -5.91
CA LEU A 79 3.54 -4.61 -5.64
C LEU A 79 3.23 -5.76 -4.69
N PHE A 80 2.52 -5.48 -3.62
CA PHE A 80 2.02 -6.49 -2.69
C PHE A 80 0.49 -6.59 -2.82
N PRO A 81 -0.07 -7.63 -3.45
CA PRO A 81 -1.52 -7.86 -3.49
C PRO A 81 -2.09 -8.34 -2.15
N PHE A 82 -2.88 -7.51 -1.49
CA PHE A 82 -3.56 -7.83 -0.21
C PHE A 82 -2.60 -8.34 0.89
N PRO A 83 -1.50 -7.61 1.19
CA PRO A 83 -0.51 -8.09 2.14
C PRO A 83 -0.98 -7.99 3.58
N GLY A 84 -0.43 -8.85 4.44
CA GLY A 84 -0.41 -8.61 5.88
C GLY A 84 0.65 -7.58 6.26
N TYR A 85 1.04 -7.56 7.54
CA TYR A 85 2.17 -6.76 8.00
C TYR A 85 2.92 -7.43 9.16
N LEU A 86 4.16 -6.99 9.35
CA LEU A 86 5.07 -7.46 10.37
C LEU A 86 5.28 -6.39 11.44
N THR A 87 5.29 -6.78 12.70
CA THR A 87 5.69 -5.94 13.83
C THR A 87 6.78 -6.65 14.63
N ARG A 88 7.74 -5.87 15.16
CA ARG A 88 8.76 -6.40 16.06
C ARG A 88 8.19 -6.50 17.46
N LEU A 89 8.42 -7.62 18.15
CA LEU A 89 8.09 -7.74 19.56
C LEU A 89 9.11 -6.97 20.42
N ASN A 90 8.61 -6.21 21.40
CA ASN A 90 9.45 -5.37 22.27
C ASN A 90 10.47 -6.16 23.11
N ASN A 91 10.18 -7.41 23.42
CA ASN A 91 11.04 -8.32 24.19
C ASN A 91 12.01 -9.14 23.31
N SER A 92 12.07 -8.88 22.00
CA SER A 92 12.90 -9.63 21.07
C SER A 92 14.37 -9.21 21.12
N THR A 93 15.25 -10.19 21.34
CA THR A 93 16.71 -10.07 21.20
C THR A 93 17.17 -10.13 19.73
N MET A 94 16.29 -10.48 18.80
CA MET A 94 16.61 -10.56 17.37
C MET A 94 16.78 -9.16 16.77
N LYS A 95 17.74 -9.04 15.86
CA LYS A 95 17.90 -7.86 15.01
C LYS A 95 16.83 -7.90 13.94
N PHE A 96 15.94 -6.93 13.97
CA PHE A 96 14.87 -6.77 12.99
C PHE A 96 15.20 -5.61 12.05
N THR A 97 15.47 -5.91 10.78
CA THR A 97 15.83 -4.96 9.75
C THR A 97 14.72 -4.87 8.70
N PRO A 98 13.93 -3.80 8.68
CA PRO A 98 12.86 -3.64 7.70
C PRO A 98 13.43 -3.51 6.28
N LEU A 99 12.80 -4.17 5.33
CA LEU A 99 13.20 -4.22 3.91
C LEU A 99 12.25 -3.42 3.02
N ALA A 100 10.95 -3.49 3.30
CA ALA A 100 9.91 -2.77 2.57
C ALA A 100 8.89 -2.14 3.53
N ARG A 101 8.61 -0.85 3.36
CA ARG A 101 7.71 -0.06 4.22
C ARG A 101 6.66 0.70 3.42
N THR A 102 5.44 0.75 3.95
CA THR A 102 4.37 1.60 3.41
C THR A 102 4.57 3.06 3.81
N GLY A 103 3.85 3.97 3.14
CA GLY A 103 3.72 5.35 3.60
C GLY A 103 2.82 5.49 4.84
N ARG A 104 2.42 6.74 5.13
CA ARG A 104 1.59 7.09 6.32
C ARG A 104 0.08 7.13 6.08
N VAL A 105 -0.38 7.11 4.83
CA VAL A 105 -1.81 7.12 4.51
C VAL A 105 -2.27 5.70 4.24
N THR A 106 -2.51 5.00 5.33
CA THR A 106 -2.65 3.54 5.40
C THR A 106 -3.70 3.14 6.41
N GLY A 107 -4.11 1.88 6.31
CA GLY A 107 -5.00 1.25 7.26
C GLY A 107 -5.09 -0.24 7.07
N THR A 108 -6.05 -0.86 7.75
CA THR A 108 -6.32 -2.29 7.66
C THR A 108 -7.76 -2.57 7.22
N VAL A 109 -7.95 -3.75 6.64
CA VAL A 109 -9.25 -4.40 6.39
C VAL A 109 -9.17 -5.80 6.95
N ARG A 110 -10.20 -6.27 7.66
CA ARG A 110 -10.22 -7.65 8.13
C ARG A 110 -10.38 -8.61 6.97
N PHE A 111 -9.67 -9.74 6.99
CA PHE A 111 -9.70 -10.75 5.93
C PHE A 111 -11.13 -11.19 5.57
N HIS A 112 -11.98 -11.41 6.57
CA HIS A 112 -13.37 -11.82 6.39
C HIS A 112 -14.23 -10.77 5.68
N ASP A 113 -13.86 -9.49 5.75
CA ASP A 113 -14.61 -8.38 5.15
C ASP A 113 -14.24 -8.14 3.68
N VAL A 114 -13.11 -8.69 3.21
CA VAL A 114 -12.61 -8.51 1.83
C VAL A 114 -13.50 -9.22 0.82
N PHE A 115 -14.04 -10.38 1.17
CA PHE A 115 -14.84 -11.17 0.27
C PHE A 115 -16.25 -11.36 0.80
N ARG A 116 -17.24 -11.24 -0.08
CA ARG A 116 -18.63 -11.57 0.21
C ARG A 116 -19.11 -12.68 -0.70
N MET A 117 -20.02 -13.51 -0.20
CA MET A 117 -20.74 -14.44 -1.06
C MET A 117 -21.88 -13.69 -1.73
N ASP A 118 -21.91 -13.72 -3.06
CA ASP A 118 -23.07 -13.28 -3.82
C ASP A 118 -24.14 -14.36 -3.74
N PHE A 119 -25.25 -14.07 -3.07
CA PHE A 119 -26.36 -15.00 -2.89
C PHE A 119 -27.07 -15.36 -4.20
N LEU A 120 -26.99 -14.50 -5.22
CA LEU A 120 -27.64 -14.74 -6.52
C LEU A 120 -26.82 -15.69 -7.39
N THR A 121 -25.50 -15.50 -7.43
CA THR A 121 -24.60 -16.30 -8.27
C THR A 121 -23.89 -17.44 -7.53
N GLY A 122 -23.98 -17.47 -6.20
CA GLY A 122 -23.25 -18.40 -5.34
C GLY A 122 -21.73 -18.22 -5.37
N ARG A 123 -21.23 -17.14 -5.98
CA ARG A 123 -19.80 -16.90 -6.19
C ARG A 123 -19.24 -15.98 -5.12
N LYS A 124 -18.01 -16.29 -4.68
CA LYS A 124 -17.20 -15.40 -3.83
C LYS A 124 -16.75 -14.21 -4.68
N GLN A 125 -17.16 -13.00 -4.30
CA GLN A 125 -16.78 -11.76 -4.98
C GLN A 125 -16.07 -10.83 -4.00
N ILE A 126 -15.26 -9.92 -4.52
CA ILE A 126 -14.66 -8.84 -3.73
C ILE A 126 -15.79 -7.94 -3.22
N ASN A 127 -15.77 -7.64 -1.92
CA ASN A 127 -16.69 -6.70 -1.32
C ASN A 127 -16.23 -5.27 -1.63
N GLU A 128 -16.88 -4.61 -2.59
CA GLU A 128 -16.57 -3.23 -2.98
C GLU A 128 -16.79 -2.21 -1.85
N GLN A 129 -17.66 -2.53 -0.89
CA GLN A 129 -18.01 -1.66 0.24
C GLN A 129 -17.40 -2.12 1.56
N ARG A 130 -16.26 -2.83 1.49
CA ARG A 130 -15.58 -3.36 2.68
C ARG A 130 -15.20 -2.25 3.67
N PRO A 131 -15.47 -2.43 4.97
CA PRO A 131 -15.05 -1.50 6.00
C PRO A 131 -13.52 -1.42 6.06
N ARG A 132 -12.99 -0.21 5.86
CA ARG A 132 -11.56 0.10 5.96
C ARG A 132 -11.32 0.89 7.23
N ARG A 133 -10.37 0.45 8.06
CA ARG A 133 -9.96 1.17 9.26
C ARG A 133 -8.67 1.93 8.97
N ALA A 134 -8.72 3.26 8.98
CA ALA A 134 -7.52 4.08 8.86
C ALA A 134 -6.70 4.01 10.16
N THR A 135 -5.40 3.75 10.04
CA THR A 135 -4.47 3.66 11.19
C THR A 135 -3.38 4.71 11.15
N LYS A 136 -3.09 5.25 9.96
CA LYS A 136 -2.15 6.36 9.74
C LYS A 136 -0.70 6.06 10.17
N MET A 137 -0.29 4.80 10.05
CA MET A 137 1.03 4.35 10.47
C MET A 137 1.77 3.62 9.34
N GLU A 138 3.09 3.64 9.41
CA GLU A 138 3.90 2.87 8.47
C GLU A 138 3.85 1.38 8.85
N TYR A 139 3.52 0.55 7.87
CA TYR A 139 3.52 -0.90 7.97
C TYR A 139 4.76 -1.47 7.31
N ILE A 140 5.26 -2.56 7.88
CA ILE A 140 6.44 -3.27 7.38
C ILE A 140 5.94 -4.52 6.67
N LEU A 141 6.15 -4.56 5.35
CA LEU A 141 5.67 -5.66 4.50
C LEU A 141 6.73 -6.75 4.31
N ALA A 142 8.01 -6.39 4.49
CA ALA A 142 9.10 -7.34 4.47
C ALA A 142 10.20 -6.92 5.45
N ALA A 143 10.84 -7.90 6.08
CA ALA A 143 11.92 -7.69 7.02
C ALA A 143 12.94 -8.83 6.99
N LEU A 144 14.19 -8.50 7.30
CA LEU A 144 15.24 -9.46 7.61
C LEU A 144 15.37 -9.57 9.13
N VAL A 145 15.33 -10.79 9.64
CA VAL A 145 15.50 -11.11 11.06
C VAL A 145 16.79 -11.91 11.23
N GLU A 146 17.69 -11.41 12.06
CA GLU A 146 18.98 -12.04 12.34
C GLU A 146 19.21 -12.16 13.85
N GLY A 147 19.78 -13.27 14.28
CA GLY A 147 20.21 -13.45 15.67
C GLY A 147 20.61 -14.88 15.97
N THR A 148 20.55 -15.25 17.23
CA THR A 148 20.93 -16.59 17.71
C THR A 148 19.75 -17.24 18.41
N LEU A 149 19.38 -18.45 17.98
CA LEU A 149 18.32 -19.24 18.60
C LEU A 149 18.91 -20.46 19.32
N PRO A 150 18.34 -20.87 20.47
CA PRO A 150 18.73 -22.12 21.13
C PRO A 150 18.39 -23.32 20.25
N GLU A 151 19.21 -24.36 20.30
CA GLU A 151 18.95 -25.63 19.63
C GLU A 151 17.70 -26.28 20.24
N LEU A 152 16.74 -26.64 19.39
CA LEU A 152 15.53 -27.34 19.80
C LEU A 152 15.65 -28.82 19.48
N LYS A 153 15.46 -29.68 20.47
CA LYS A 153 15.33 -31.12 20.28
C LYS A 153 13.87 -31.52 20.38
N VAL A 154 13.41 -32.27 19.39
CA VAL A 154 12.12 -32.95 19.45
C VAL A 154 12.30 -34.18 20.32
N ILE A 155 11.72 -34.17 21.52
CA ILE A 155 11.63 -35.37 22.35
C ILE A 155 10.34 -36.06 21.98
N ALA A 156 10.44 -37.31 21.52
CA ALA A 156 9.28 -38.14 21.33
C ALA A 156 8.55 -38.26 22.68
N GLY A 157 7.32 -37.74 22.74
CA GLY A 157 6.43 -38.01 23.85
C GLY A 157 6.23 -39.52 23.93
N GLY A 158 6.38 -40.10 25.12
CA GLY A 158 6.34 -41.54 25.33
C GLY A 158 5.14 -42.20 24.64
N GLU A 159 5.41 -43.37 24.05
CA GLU A 159 4.39 -44.25 23.48
C GLU A 159 3.38 -44.62 24.56
N GLN A 160 2.19 -44.02 24.52
CA GLN A 160 0.91 -44.62 24.88
C GLN A 160 -0.23 -43.63 24.62
N GLY A 161 -0.86 -43.73 23.45
CA GLY A 161 -2.08 -43.02 23.15
C GLY A 161 -2.35 -42.84 21.65
N ASP A 162 -3.15 -43.75 21.09
CA ASP A 162 -3.91 -43.66 19.84
C ASP A 162 -3.12 -43.47 18.51
N PRO A 163 -3.06 -44.46 17.59
CA PRO A 163 -2.36 -44.36 16.30
C PRO A 163 -2.96 -43.33 15.31
N ALA A 164 -4.05 -42.64 15.69
CA ALA A 164 -4.66 -41.57 14.92
C ALA A 164 -4.23 -40.15 15.35
N ALA A 165 -3.46 -39.99 16.43
CA ALA A 165 -2.97 -38.68 16.87
C ALA A 165 -1.59 -38.37 16.27
N PRO A 166 -1.36 -37.17 15.68
CA PRO A 166 -0.04 -36.79 15.23
C PRO A 166 0.92 -36.72 16.44
N PRO A 167 2.19 -37.15 16.30
CA PRO A 167 3.13 -37.15 17.41
C PRO A 167 3.37 -35.71 17.86
N ALA A 168 2.75 -35.33 18.98
CA ALA A 168 3.04 -34.09 19.68
C ALA A 168 4.36 -34.27 20.43
N GLY A 169 5.48 -34.29 19.70
CA GLY A 169 6.81 -34.26 20.30
C GLY A 169 6.98 -32.99 21.12
N ARG A 170 7.43 -33.12 22.36
CA ARG A 170 7.73 -31.95 23.21
C ARG A 170 9.04 -31.35 22.73
N LEU A 171 9.02 -30.07 22.42
CA LEU A 171 10.24 -29.31 22.08
C LEU A 171 10.93 -28.93 23.39
N GLU A 172 12.19 -29.35 23.56
CA GLU A 172 13.06 -28.88 24.63
C GLU A 172 14.25 -28.11 24.06
N GLU A 173 14.55 -26.98 24.70
CA GLU A 173 15.73 -26.18 24.40
C GLU A 173 16.96 -26.84 25.02
N VAL A 174 17.99 -27.05 24.20
CA VAL A 174 19.27 -27.55 24.70
C VAL A 174 20.01 -26.38 25.35
N PRO A 175 20.28 -26.43 26.67
CA PRO A 175 21.02 -25.37 27.33
C PRO A 175 22.42 -25.21 26.71
N ASP A 176 22.88 -23.97 26.62
CA ASP A 176 24.19 -23.54 26.12
C ASP A 176 24.53 -23.87 24.65
N LYS A 177 23.56 -24.37 23.86
CA LYS A 177 23.72 -24.53 22.41
C LYS A 177 22.85 -23.55 21.67
N THR A 178 23.48 -22.60 20.97
CA THR A 178 22.80 -21.62 20.14
C THR A 178 23.34 -21.67 18.72
N HIS A 179 22.47 -21.44 17.74
CA HIS A 179 22.81 -21.41 16.32
C HIS A 179 22.46 -20.04 15.74
N PRO A 180 23.31 -19.47 14.87
CA PRO A 180 22.97 -18.27 14.14
C PRO A 180 21.82 -18.55 13.18
N VAL A 181 20.80 -17.71 13.22
CA VAL A 181 19.62 -17.81 12.35
C VAL A 181 19.45 -16.50 11.60
N ARG A 182 19.20 -16.64 10.31
CA ARG A 182 18.80 -15.56 9.41
C ARG A 182 17.48 -15.98 8.75
N ALA A 183 16.47 -15.13 8.89
CA ALA A 183 15.15 -15.36 8.30
C ALA A 183 14.70 -14.12 7.52
N ALA A 184 14.33 -14.32 6.26
CA ALA A 184 13.65 -13.31 5.46
C ALA A 184 12.14 -13.52 5.54
N LEU A 185 11.42 -12.49 5.97
CA LEU A 185 9.97 -12.53 6.13
C LEU A 185 9.33 -11.57 5.15
N VAL A 186 8.31 -12.05 4.43
CA VAL A 186 7.54 -11.29 3.46
C VAL A 186 6.06 -11.53 3.74
N ALA A 187 5.30 -10.46 3.88
CA ALA A 187 3.90 -10.49 4.31
C ALA A 187 2.89 -10.86 3.21
N ASP A 188 3.38 -11.40 2.10
CA ASP A 188 2.61 -11.69 0.90
C ASP A 188 3.21 -12.88 0.14
N ILE A 189 2.36 -13.87 -0.16
CA ILE A 189 2.75 -15.08 -0.87
C ILE A 189 2.68 -14.92 -2.39
N ASP A 190 1.90 -13.94 -2.88
CA ASP A 190 1.62 -13.76 -4.31
C ASP A 190 2.77 -13.06 -5.05
N MET A 191 3.87 -12.76 -4.36
CA MET A 191 5.11 -12.16 -4.90
C MET A 191 5.72 -12.95 -6.08
N LEU A 192 5.45 -14.26 -6.16
CA LEU A 192 5.89 -15.14 -7.26
C LEU A 192 4.71 -15.67 -8.09
N HIS A 193 3.54 -15.06 -7.99
CA HIS A 193 2.40 -15.49 -8.80
C HIS A 193 2.72 -15.36 -10.30
N GLN A 194 2.22 -16.30 -11.12
CA GLN A 194 2.49 -16.36 -12.56
C GLN A 194 2.24 -15.03 -13.28
N ALA A 195 1.27 -14.26 -12.82
CA ALA A 195 0.95 -12.92 -13.31
C ALA A 195 2.16 -11.98 -13.34
N PHE A 196 3.03 -12.00 -12.30
CA PHE A 196 4.23 -11.17 -12.25
C PHE A 196 5.26 -11.54 -13.32
N PHE A 197 5.34 -12.82 -13.71
CA PHE A 197 6.21 -13.25 -14.80
C PHE A 197 5.68 -12.80 -16.16
N LEU A 198 4.36 -12.87 -16.37
CA LEU A 198 3.71 -12.39 -17.60
C LEU A 198 3.88 -10.87 -17.75
N LEU A 199 3.63 -10.11 -16.69
CA LEU A 199 3.84 -8.66 -16.66
C LEU A 199 5.30 -8.28 -16.93
N ARG A 200 6.25 -9.10 -16.46
CA ARG A 200 7.67 -8.89 -16.74
C ARG A 200 8.06 -9.17 -18.19
N GLN A 201 7.37 -10.10 -18.86
CA GLN A 201 7.57 -10.37 -20.29
C GLN A 201 6.91 -9.30 -21.17
N GLN A 202 5.69 -8.89 -20.83
CA GLN A 202 4.91 -7.86 -21.51
C GLN A 202 4.78 -6.62 -20.61
N LYS A 203 5.85 -5.82 -20.59
CA LYS A 203 5.91 -4.60 -19.77
C LYS A 203 4.93 -3.54 -20.22
N ASP A 204 4.64 -3.49 -21.51
CA ASP A 204 3.73 -2.52 -22.11
C ASP A 204 2.37 -3.19 -22.33
N LEU A 205 1.31 -2.62 -21.73
CA LEU A 205 -0.05 -3.00 -22.10
C LEU A 205 -0.44 -2.28 -23.39
N PRO A 206 -0.70 -3.02 -24.50
CA PRO A 206 -1.16 -2.42 -25.74
C PRO A 206 -2.44 -1.61 -25.51
N GLY A 207 -2.45 -0.36 -25.97
CA GLY A 207 -3.63 0.51 -25.93
C GLY A 207 -3.78 1.42 -24.71
N LEU A 208 -3.01 1.24 -23.63
CA LEU A 208 -3.15 2.06 -22.40
C LEU A 208 -2.00 3.06 -22.13
N ASP A 209 -0.88 2.99 -22.87
CA ASP A 209 0.32 3.80 -22.61
C ASP A 209 0.68 3.78 -21.10
N VAL A 210 0.68 2.56 -20.55
CA VAL A 210 1.04 2.24 -19.17
C VAL A 210 2.04 1.10 -19.23
N ARG A 211 3.19 1.31 -18.59
CA ARG A 211 4.22 0.29 -18.44
C ARG A 211 4.17 -0.27 -17.01
N LEU A 212 3.83 -1.54 -16.87
CA LEU A 212 3.82 -2.25 -15.59
C LEU A 212 5.17 -2.97 -15.41
N ASP A 213 6.11 -2.30 -14.73
CA ASP A 213 7.39 -2.91 -14.35
C ASP A 213 7.39 -3.13 -12.82
N PHE A 214 7.49 -4.40 -12.42
CA PHE A 214 7.49 -4.81 -11.02
C PHE A 214 8.73 -5.65 -10.71
N ASP A 215 9.41 -5.31 -9.62
CA ASP A 215 10.61 -5.98 -9.16
C ASP A 215 10.33 -7.12 -8.15
N ASN A 216 9.08 -7.56 -8.01
CA ASN A 216 8.68 -8.67 -7.14
C ASN A 216 9.59 -9.91 -7.28
N VAL A 217 9.73 -10.40 -8.51
CA VAL A 217 10.59 -11.56 -8.82
C VAL A 217 12.05 -11.26 -8.50
N THR A 218 12.52 -10.04 -8.75
CA THR A 218 13.89 -9.62 -8.43
C THR A 218 14.12 -9.65 -6.92
N MET A 219 13.19 -9.12 -6.14
CA MET A 219 13.25 -9.11 -4.68
C MET A 219 13.34 -10.53 -4.10
N VAL A 220 12.49 -11.45 -4.57
CA VAL A 220 12.52 -12.83 -4.09
C VAL A 220 13.83 -13.52 -4.47
N LEU A 221 14.30 -13.38 -5.71
CA LEU A 221 15.58 -13.97 -6.11
C LEU A 221 16.75 -13.40 -5.28
N ASN A 222 16.75 -12.09 -5.01
CA ASN A 222 17.76 -11.48 -4.15
C ASN A 222 17.69 -12.00 -2.70
N LEU A 223 16.49 -12.26 -2.18
CA LEU A 223 16.31 -12.87 -0.86
C LEU A 223 16.83 -14.30 -0.83
N LEU A 224 16.56 -15.11 -1.86
CA LEU A 224 17.07 -16.48 -1.97
C LEU A 224 18.60 -16.49 -2.04
N ASP A 225 19.19 -15.62 -2.85
CA ASP A 225 20.65 -15.48 -2.97
C ASP A 225 21.27 -15.08 -1.61
N LEU A 226 20.63 -14.15 -0.88
CA LEU A 226 21.06 -13.76 0.49
C LEU A 226 20.94 -14.92 1.49
N MET A 227 19.88 -15.73 1.41
CA MET A 227 19.71 -16.90 2.30
C MET A 227 20.68 -18.04 1.95
N ALA A 228 21.09 -18.15 0.69
CA ALA A 228 22.12 -19.09 0.24
C ALA A 228 23.55 -18.63 0.59
N GLY A 229 23.74 -17.38 1.03
CA GLY A 229 25.06 -16.80 1.30
C GLY A 229 25.82 -16.40 0.02
N GLU A 230 25.12 -16.24 -1.10
CA GLU A 230 25.69 -15.92 -2.40
C GLU A 230 25.52 -14.43 -2.77
N ASP A 231 26.14 -13.53 -2.00
CA ASP A 231 25.98 -12.07 -2.19
C ASP A 231 26.51 -11.55 -3.55
N ARG A 232 27.39 -12.33 -4.21
CA ARG A 232 28.08 -11.93 -5.45
C ARG A 232 27.16 -11.72 -6.65
N PHE A 233 25.99 -12.34 -6.70
CA PHE A 233 25.07 -12.25 -7.83
C PHE A 233 24.06 -11.09 -7.72
N ILE A 234 23.90 -10.52 -6.52
CA ILE A 234 22.96 -9.43 -6.25
C ILE A 234 23.40 -8.17 -7.02
N ASP A 235 24.69 -7.83 -6.97
CA ASP A 235 25.24 -6.63 -7.62
C ASP A 235 25.12 -6.64 -9.15
N ILE A 236 25.20 -7.81 -9.78
CA ILE A 236 25.07 -7.96 -11.24
C ILE A 236 23.61 -7.79 -11.66
N ARG A 237 22.66 -8.37 -10.89
CA ARG A 237 21.22 -8.28 -11.20
C ARG A 237 20.68 -6.86 -11.04
N ASN A 238 21.32 -6.04 -10.20
CA ASN A 238 20.96 -4.65 -9.91
C ASN A 238 21.28 -3.65 -11.05
N ARG A 239 21.99 -4.06 -12.12
CA ARG A 239 22.40 -3.18 -13.25
C ARG A 239 21.30 -2.90 -14.28
N ARG A 240 20.04 -2.78 -13.86
CA ARG A 240 18.93 -2.52 -14.78
C ARG A 240 18.81 -1.04 -15.17
N PRO A 241 18.24 -0.73 -16.36
CA PRO A 241 17.86 0.64 -16.69
C PRO A 241 16.84 1.12 -15.66
N LYS A 242 17.24 2.11 -14.87
CA LYS A 242 16.36 2.71 -13.86
C LYS A 242 15.13 3.32 -14.54
N HIS A 243 13.93 3.07 -14.02
CA HIS A 243 12.71 3.77 -14.38
C HIS A 243 12.89 5.24 -14.01
N ARG A 244 13.37 6.00 -14.99
CA ARG A 244 13.49 7.45 -14.87
C ARG A 244 12.11 8.04 -15.06
N THR A 245 11.30 7.95 -14.01
CA THR A 245 10.15 8.83 -13.88
C THR A 245 10.64 10.27 -13.89
N LEU A 246 9.76 11.21 -14.24
CA LEU A 246 10.09 12.63 -14.27
C LEU A 246 10.31 13.13 -12.83
N THR A 247 11.47 12.83 -12.24
CA THR A 247 11.79 13.00 -10.82
C THR A 247 11.58 14.45 -10.36
N ARG A 248 11.76 15.42 -11.28
CA ARG A 248 11.46 16.84 -11.03
C ARG A 248 9.97 17.12 -10.89
N ILE A 249 9.14 16.50 -11.73
CA ILE A 249 7.68 16.60 -11.64
C ILE A 249 7.19 15.91 -10.38
N GLU A 250 7.74 14.73 -10.06
CA GLU A 250 7.38 14.00 -8.85
C GLU A 250 7.65 14.82 -7.60
N LYS A 251 8.88 15.35 -7.44
CA LYS A 251 9.25 16.22 -6.32
C LYS A 251 8.41 17.49 -6.26
N ALA A 252 8.09 18.09 -7.40
CA ALA A 252 7.24 19.28 -7.46
C ALA A 252 5.75 18.99 -7.15
N THR A 253 5.31 17.74 -7.29
CA THR A 253 3.94 17.31 -6.97
C THR A 253 3.81 16.65 -5.59
N GLU A 254 4.93 16.36 -4.93
CA GLU A 254 4.96 15.66 -3.65
C GLU A 254 4.17 16.39 -2.55
N THR A 255 4.38 17.69 -2.41
CA THR A 255 3.65 18.52 -1.42
C THR A 255 2.15 18.60 -1.72
N ALA A 256 1.77 18.69 -3.00
CA ALA A 256 0.37 18.66 -3.42
C ALA A 256 -0.29 17.31 -3.11
N ARG A 257 0.44 16.20 -3.34
CA ARG A 257 -0.01 14.86 -2.97
C ARG A 257 -0.16 14.70 -1.47
N GLN A 258 0.77 15.22 -0.67
CA GLN A 258 0.70 15.21 0.80
C GLN A 258 -0.52 15.97 1.31
N ARG A 259 -0.76 17.20 0.80
CA ARG A 259 -1.96 17.98 1.16
C ARG A 259 -3.26 17.28 0.80
N ALA A 260 -3.35 16.72 -0.41
CA ALA A 260 -4.51 15.94 -0.84
C ALA A 260 -4.70 14.70 0.05
N ALA A 261 -3.61 14.03 0.43
CA ALA A 261 -3.62 12.95 1.41
C ALA A 261 -4.20 13.38 2.78
N GLU A 262 -3.72 14.50 3.32
CA GLU A 262 -4.21 15.05 4.60
C GLU A 262 -5.69 15.44 4.54
N GLN A 263 -6.14 16.05 3.44
CA GLN A 263 -7.55 16.42 3.25
C GLN A 263 -8.45 15.18 3.19
N ARG A 264 -8.06 14.18 2.40
CA ARG A 264 -8.77 12.88 2.35
C ARG A 264 -8.82 12.24 3.74
N GLN A 265 -7.73 12.35 4.50
CA GLN A 265 -7.69 11.81 5.85
C GLN A 265 -8.67 12.51 6.79
N LYS A 266 -8.70 13.84 6.80
CA LYS A 266 -9.64 14.62 7.61
C LYS A 266 -11.09 14.26 7.29
N LEU A 267 -11.39 14.04 6.02
CA LEU A 267 -12.71 13.66 5.56
C LEU A 267 -13.10 12.24 6.03
N GLN A 268 -12.16 11.30 6.00
CA GLN A 268 -12.39 9.96 6.56
C GLN A 268 -12.60 10.01 8.08
N ASP A 269 -11.77 10.77 8.80
CA ASP A 269 -11.90 10.91 10.26
C ASP A 269 -13.25 11.53 10.66
N ALA A 270 -13.73 12.51 9.88
CA ALA A 270 -15.04 13.11 10.09
C ALA A 270 -16.17 12.09 9.86
N TYR A 271 -16.08 11.26 8.83
CA TYR A 271 -17.05 10.19 8.57
C TYR A 271 -17.07 9.15 9.70
N ASP A 272 -15.90 8.69 10.15
CA ASP A 272 -15.76 7.71 11.23
C ASP A 272 -16.31 8.28 12.57
N GLN A 273 -16.12 9.59 12.80
CA GLN A 273 -16.66 10.28 13.98
C GLN A 273 -18.20 10.35 13.94
N ILE A 274 -18.78 10.67 12.79
CA ILE A 274 -20.24 10.65 12.60
C ILE A 274 -20.79 9.25 12.85
N GLU A 275 -20.12 8.20 12.35
CA GLU A 275 -20.55 6.82 12.59
C GLU A 275 -20.59 6.47 14.08
N LYS A 276 -19.54 6.86 14.82
CA LYS A 276 -19.48 6.66 16.28
C LYS A 276 -20.59 7.40 17.01
N GLU A 277 -20.81 8.68 16.68
CA GLU A 277 -21.86 9.49 17.30
C GLU A 277 -23.26 8.94 17.05
N GLU A 278 -23.55 8.45 15.85
CA GLU A 278 -24.85 7.86 15.52
C GLU A 278 -25.05 6.51 16.20
N ARG A 279 -24.00 5.68 16.32
CA ARG A 279 -24.04 4.44 17.12
C ARG A 279 -24.30 4.73 18.60
N GLU A 280 -23.60 5.68 19.19
CA GLU A 280 -23.79 6.07 20.59
C GLU A 280 -25.19 6.62 20.86
N LYS A 281 -25.75 7.43 19.96
CA LYS A 281 -27.14 7.91 20.06
C LYS A 281 -28.15 6.77 20.03
N LEU A 282 -27.94 5.79 19.15
CA LEU A 282 -28.78 4.60 19.07
C LEU A 282 -28.73 3.80 20.37
N ASP A 283 -27.54 3.50 20.87
CA ASP A 283 -27.35 2.76 22.13
C ASP A 283 -27.97 3.48 23.33
N GLN A 284 -27.82 4.80 23.41
CA GLN A 284 -28.45 5.61 24.47
C GLN A 284 -29.98 5.59 24.37
N ALA A 285 -30.54 5.65 23.16
CA ALA A 285 -31.98 5.58 22.94
C ALA A 285 -32.55 4.21 23.34
N LEU A 286 -31.84 3.12 23.03
CA LEU A 286 -32.23 1.76 23.41
C LEU A 286 -32.17 1.57 24.94
N LYS A 287 -31.11 2.03 25.60
CA LYS A 287 -30.99 1.97 27.07
C LYS A 287 -32.09 2.76 27.79
N LYS A 288 -32.44 3.94 27.29
CA LYS A 288 -33.56 4.74 27.83
C LYS A 288 -34.90 4.02 27.66
N LEU A 289 -35.14 3.47 26.47
CA LEU A 289 -36.35 2.71 26.17
C LEU A 289 -36.50 1.49 27.09
N GLU A 290 -35.41 0.75 27.29
CA GLU A 290 -35.38 -0.41 28.20
C GLU A 290 -35.66 0.00 29.65
N ALA A 291 -35.00 1.05 30.15
CA ALA A 291 -35.19 1.56 31.50
C ALA A 291 -36.62 2.10 31.75
N ASP A 292 -37.21 2.78 30.77
CA ASP A 292 -38.59 3.29 30.89
C ASP A 292 -39.62 2.16 30.90
N MET A 293 -39.38 1.06 30.17
CA MET A 293 -40.27 -0.10 30.18
C MET A 293 -40.13 -0.97 31.43
N GLN A 294 -38.92 -1.09 31.99
CA GLN A 294 -38.71 -1.74 33.29
C GLN A 294 -39.47 -1.00 34.40
N LYS A 295 -39.49 0.35 34.37
CA LYS A 295 -40.26 1.16 35.33
C LYS A 295 -41.78 1.00 35.20
N GLN A 296 -42.27 0.60 34.02
CA GLN A 296 -43.70 0.38 33.75
C GLN A 296 -44.16 -1.05 34.09
N ASN A 297 -43.33 -1.90 34.70
CA ASN A 297 -43.63 -3.29 35.07
C ASN A 297 -44.17 -4.14 33.90
N LEU A 298 -43.68 -3.91 32.66
CA LEU A 298 -44.00 -4.78 31.53
C LEU A 298 -43.34 -6.16 31.69
N SER A 299 -43.91 -7.17 31.04
CA SER A 299 -43.32 -8.50 30.96
C SER A 299 -41.99 -8.47 30.18
N THR A 300 -41.02 -9.27 30.60
CA THR A 300 -39.68 -9.30 29.98
C THR A 300 -39.73 -9.62 28.48
N ASP A 301 -40.67 -10.46 28.03
CA ASP A 301 -40.84 -10.81 26.60
C ASP A 301 -41.36 -9.62 25.75
N GLU A 302 -42.26 -8.80 26.31
CA GLU A 302 -42.75 -7.60 25.62
C GLU A 302 -41.67 -6.51 25.50
N ILE A 303 -40.81 -6.37 26.52
CA ILE A 303 -39.66 -5.47 26.49
C ILE A 303 -38.71 -5.88 25.37
N VAL A 304 -38.34 -7.17 25.31
CA VAL A 304 -37.43 -7.70 24.28
C VAL A 304 -37.99 -7.48 22.87
N ARG A 305 -39.27 -7.78 22.64
CA ARG A 305 -39.89 -7.55 21.32
C ARG A 305 -39.89 -6.08 20.90
N ARG A 306 -40.23 -5.17 21.81
CA ARG A 306 -40.29 -3.73 21.49
C ARG A 306 -38.90 -3.13 21.31
N VAL A 307 -37.93 -3.52 22.13
CA VAL A 307 -36.53 -3.11 21.98
C VAL A 307 -35.98 -3.62 20.65
N ALA A 308 -36.27 -4.86 20.25
CA ALA A 308 -35.86 -5.41 18.95
C ALA A 308 -36.45 -4.63 17.76
N ILE A 309 -37.73 -4.25 17.82
CA ILE A 309 -38.36 -3.42 16.77
C ILE A 309 -37.73 -2.02 16.73
N ALA A 310 -37.50 -1.40 17.89
CA ALA A 310 -36.87 -0.09 17.98
C ALA A 310 -35.42 -0.10 17.47
N GLN A 311 -34.67 -1.16 17.79
CA GLN A 311 -33.32 -1.38 17.28
C GLN A 311 -33.33 -1.51 15.76
N GLN A 312 -34.21 -2.35 15.19
CA GLN A 312 -34.28 -2.52 13.74
C GLN A 312 -34.67 -1.21 13.02
N GLN A 313 -35.59 -0.43 13.57
CA GLN A 313 -35.95 0.89 13.01
C GLN A 313 -34.80 1.89 13.13
N GLY A 314 -34.10 1.90 14.26
CA GLY A 314 -32.93 2.76 14.49
C GLY A 314 -31.77 2.43 13.56
N GLU A 315 -31.46 1.15 13.37
CA GLU A 315 -30.43 0.68 12.44
C GLU A 315 -30.75 1.07 10.99
N ARG A 316 -32.02 1.00 10.57
CA ARG A 316 -32.44 1.47 9.23
C ARG A 316 -32.27 2.97 9.03
N ARG A 317 -32.58 3.77 10.05
CA ARG A 317 -32.38 5.23 10.00
C ARG A 317 -30.91 5.58 9.98
N MET A 318 -30.11 4.90 10.80
CA MET A 318 -28.67 5.05 10.84
C MET A 318 -28.05 4.68 9.49
N SER A 319 -28.42 3.54 8.90
CA SER A 319 -27.87 3.13 7.60
C SER A 319 -28.23 4.10 6.48
N ALA A 320 -29.46 4.63 6.44
CA ALA A 320 -29.84 5.67 5.48
C ALA A 320 -29.00 6.95 5.63
N ARG A 321 -28.79 7.40 6.87
CA ARG A 321 -27.97 8.59 7.17
C ARG A 321 -26.49 8.37 6.83
N MET A 322 -25.96 7.19 7.16
CA MET A 322 -24.58 6.84 6.82
C MET A 322 -24.37 6.81 5.30
N GLU A 323 -25.36 6.35 4.54
CA GLU A 323 -25.27 6.35 3.07
C GLU A 323 -25.29 7.78 2.49
N GLU A 324 -26.06 8.71 3.07
CA GLU A 324 -26.01 10.12 2.67
C GLU A 324 -24.65 10.76 2.96
N GLU A 325 -24.10 10.55 4.16
CA GLU A 325 -22.78 11.06 4.54
C GLU A 325 -21.66 10.43 3.71
N ARG A 326 -21.83 9.16 3.36
CA ARG A 326 -20.95 8.44 2.43
C ARG A 326 -20.94 9.11 1.06
N GLN A 327 -22.10 9.43 0.50
CA GLN A 327 -22.17 10.12 -0.79
C GLN A 327 -21.53 11.52 -0.74
N LYS A 328 -21.72 12.27 0.35
CA LYS A 328 -21.06 13.57 0.54
C LYS A 328 -19.55 13.41 0.60
N ARG A 329 -19.05 12.45 1.37
CA ARG A 329 -17.64 12.10 1.43
C ARG A 329 -17.10 11.75 0.04
N ASP A 330 -17.77 10.86 -0.69
CA ASP A 330 -17.30 10.40 -2.00
C ASP A 330 -17.21 11.54 -3.02
N ARG A 331 -18.17 12.49 -3.01
CA ARG A 331 -18.10 13.71 -3.84
C ARG A 331 -16.93 14.61 -3.47
N GLU A 332 -16.65 14.76 -2.18
CA GLU A 332 -15.55 15.61 -1.74
C GLU A 332 -14.18 14.96 -2.00
N LEU A 333 -14.09 13.63 -1.89
CA LEU A 333 -12.92 12.86 -2.34
C LEU A 333 -12.68 13.07 -3.84
N GLU A 334 -13.72 12.97 -4.67
CA GLU A 334 -13.63 13.17 -6.12
C GLU A 334 -13.14 14.59 -6.47
N ARG A 335 -13.59 15.62 -5.72
CA ARG A 335 -13.10 17.00 -5.88
C ARG A 335 -11.61 17.10 -5.57
N ILE A 336 -11.17 16.55 -4.45
CA ILE A 336 -9.74 16.55 -4.06
C ILE A 336 -8.89 15.83 -5.12
N GLU A 337 -9.37 14.71 -5.66
CA GLU A 337 -8.69 13.96 -6.71
C GLU A 337 -8.63 14.74 -8.03
N THR A 338 -9.73 15.42 -8.37
CA THR A 338 -9.81 16.27 -9.57
C THR A 338 -8.86 17.46 -9.48
N GLU A 339 -8.82 18.16 -8.34
CA GLU A 339 -7.91 19.29 -8.11
C GLU A 339 -6.45 18.86 -8.20
N LEU A 340 -6.10 17.73 -7.58
CA LEU A 340 -4.77 17.15 -7.66
C LEU A 340 -4.40 16.80 -9.11
N ALA A 341 -5.32 16.17 -9.85
CA ALA A 341 -5.10 15.79 -11.24
C ALA A 341 -4.89 17.03 -12.15
N LEU A 342 -5.70 18.08 -11.97
CA LEU A 342 -5.55 19.34 -12.70
C LEU A 342 -4.22 20.02 -12.40
N TYR A 343 -3.80 20.05 -11.12
CA TYR A 343 -2.53 20.62 -10.72
C TYR A 343 -1.34 19.88 -11.36
N VAL A 344 -1.34 18.54 -11.28
CA VAL A 344 -0.29 17.70 -11.90
C VAL A 344 -0.26 17.91 -13.42
N ARG A 345 -1.43 17.97 -14.07
CA ARG A 345 -1.54 18.19 -15.52
C ARG A 345 -1.05 19.57 -15.95
N GLY A 346 -1.37 20.62 -15.17
CA GLY A 346 -0.88 21.98 -15.40
C GLY A 346 0.64 22.05 -15.34
N LEU A 347 1.24 21.39 -14.35
CA LEU A 347 2.69 21.31 -14.23
C LEU A 347 3.31 20.52 -15.39
N GLN A 348 2.74 19.38 -15.76
CA GLN A 348 3.22 18.62 -16.93
C GLN A 348 3.14 19.43 -18.22
N ASN A 349 2.06 20.20 -18.42
CA ASN A 349 1.88 21.04 -19.59
C ASN A 349 2.90 22.18 -19.66
N SER A 350 3.23 22.84 -18.55
CA SER A 350 4.25 23.89 -18.55
C SER A 350 5.63 23.34 -18.93
N TYR A 351 6.00 22.16 -18.43
CA TYR A 351 7.22 21.47 -18.82
C TYR A 351 7.19 21.02 -20.29
N LYS A 352 6.05 20.53 -20.79
CA LYS A 352 5.88 20.21 -22.22
C LYS A 352 6.04 21.45 -23.09
N MET A 353 5.42 22.58 -22.72
CA MET A 353 5.58 23.86 -23.42
C MET A 353 7.04 24.31 -23.42
N ALA A 354 7.73 24.24 -22.29
CA ALA A 354 9.15 24.58 -22.20
C ALA A 354 9.99 23.67 -23.12
N SER A 355 9.73 22.36 -23.16
CA SER A 355 10.45 21.44 -24.04
C SER A 355 10.23 21.69 -25.53
N VAL A 356 9.10 22.28 -25.92
CA VAL A 356 8.80 22.64 -27.32
C VAL A 356 9.34 24.03 -27.67
N LEU A 357 9.31 24.99 -26.74
CA LEU A 357 9.71 26.38 -26.97
C LEU A 357 11.21 26.63 -26.83
N ILE A 358 11.91 25.90 -25.96
CA ILE A 358 13.36 26.10 -25.72
C ILE A 358 14.22 25.71 -26.93
N PRO A 359 14.02 24.56 -27.62
CA PRO A 359 14.84 24.17 -28.76
C PRO A 359 14.92 25.20 -29.90
N PRO A 360 13.81 25.80 -30.39
CA PRO A 360 13.89 26.82 -31.45
C PRO A 360 14.43 28.17 -30.97
N LEU A 361 14.44 28.44 -29.66
CA LEU A 361 14.98 29.70 -29.11
C LEU A 361 16.50 29.80 -29.32
N PHE A 362 17.24 28.68 -29.24
CA PHE A 362 18.69 28.64 -29.45
C PHE A 362 19.12 29.14 -30.84
N PRO A 363 18.62 28.60 -31.97
CA PRO A 363 18.99 29.11 -33.29
C PRO A 363 18.47 30.52 -33.55
N LEU A 364 17.30 30.90 -33.01
CA LEU A 364 16.80 32.28 -33.10
C LEU A 364 17.71 33.29 -32.39
N ALA A 365 18.18 32.96 -31.18
CA ALA A 365 19.13 33.79 -30.45
C ALA A 365 20.45 33.92 -31.22
N LEU A 366 20.96 32.84 -31.80
CA LEU A 366 22.16 32.87 -32.64
C LEU A 366 21.97 33.76 -33.88
N ALA A 367 20.82 33.66 -34.55
CA ALA A 367 20.49 34.50 -35.70
C ALA A 367 20.41 35.98 -35.32
N ALA A 368 19.81 36.30 -34.16
CA ALA A 368 19.75 37.66 -33.63
C ALA A 368 21.16 38.23 -33.32
N VAL A 369 22.04 37.42 -32.70
CA VAL A 369 23.43 37.81 -32.44
C VAL A 369 24.18 38.09 -33.74
N ILE A 370 24.06 37.20 -34.74
CA ILE A 370 24.69 37.38 -36.05
C ILE A 370 24.16 38.64 -36.75
N PHE A 371 22.85 38.89 -36.67
CA PHE A 371 22.22 40.08 -37.25
C PHE A 371 22.73 41.37 -36.61
N VAL A 372 22.78 41.45 -35.28
CA VAL A 372 23.32 42.63 -34.56
C VAL A 372 24.80 42.84 -34.87
N TRP A 373 25.59 41.76 -34.90
CA TRP A 373 27.02 41.83 -35.18
C TRP A 373 27.30 42.29 -36.61
N ARG A 374 26.50 41.80 -37.57
CA ARG A 374 26.55 42.27 -38.97
C ARG A 374 26.15 43.75 -39.07
N ARG A 375 25.07 44.16 -38.40
CA ARG A 375 24.58 45.53 -38.42
C ARG A 375 25.55 46.53 -37.82
N ALA A 376 26.26 46.15 -36.76
CA ALA A 376 27.30 46.98 -36.14
C ALA A 376 28.49 47.21 -37.10
N ARG A 377 28.91 46.17 -37.82
CA ARG A 377 29.98 46.28 -38.83
C ARG A 377 29.61 47.10 -40.06
N GLU A 378 28.33 47.11 -40.46
CA GLU A 378 27.85 47.99 -41.54
C GLU A 378 27.98 49.49 -41.19
N LEU A 379 28.05 49.84 -39.89
CA LEU A 379 28.26 51.23 -39.45
C LEU A 379 29.74 51.65 -39.44
N GLU A 380 30.68 50.70 -39.54
CA GLU A 380 32.13 50.97 -39.62
C GLU A 380 32.61 51.22 -41.06
N GLY A 381 31.77 50.96 -42.06
CA GLY A 381 32.09 51.08 -43.49
C GLY A 381 31.80 52.43 -44.14
N VAL A 382 31.36 53.46 -43.40
CA VAL A 382 31.09 54.79 -43.97
C VAL A 382 32.35 55.68 -43.83
N PRO A 383 33.08 55.98 -44.92
CA PRO A 383 34.26 56.83 -44.84
C PRO A 383 33.86 58.25 -44.34
N PRO A 384 34.66 58.87 -43.45
CA PRO A 384 34.34 60.17 -42.83
C PRO A 384 34.19 61.36 -43.80
N ARG A 385 34.40 61.17 -45.10
CA ARG A 385 34.32 62.21 -46.15
C ARG A 385 32.96 62.35 -46.85
N ARG A 386 31.89 61.68 -46.39
CA ARG A 386 30.51 61.91 -46.89
C ARG A 386 29.47 62.14 -45.77
N ARG A 387 29.87 62.72 -44.64
CA ARG A 387 28.90 63.36 -43.73
C ARG A 387 28.47 64.69 -44.34
N ALA A 388 27.36 64.70 -45.08
CA ALA A 388 26.71 65.95 -45.43
C ALA A 388 26.29 66.66 -44.13
N SER A 389 26.79 67.87 -43.93
CA SER A 389 26.41 68.76 -42.84
C SER A 389 24.90 69.02 -42.91
N ARG A 390 24.13 68.50 -41.94
CA ARG A 390 22.90 69.18 -41.56
C ARG A 390 23.31 70.37 -40.71
N GLY A 391 23.26 71.54 -41.32
CA GLY A 391 23.68 72.81 -40.76
C GLY A 391 22.89 73.20 -39.52
N SER A 392 23.58 73.87 -38.62
CA SER A 392 23.04 74.75 -37.59
C SER A 392 22.57 76.06 -38.24
N SER A 393 21.28 76.35 -38.14
CA SER A 393 20.69 77.68 -37.92
C SER A 393 19.28 77.48 -37.39
#